data_AF-A0A6I5E544-F1
#
_entry.id   AF-A0A6I5E544-F1
#
_cell.length_a   1.000
_cell.length_b   1.000
_cell.length_c   1.000
_cell.angle_alpha   90.00
_cell.angle_beta   90.00
_cell.angle_gamma   90.00
#
_symmetry.space_group_name_H-M   'P 1'
#
loop_
_entity.id
_entity.type
_entity.pdbx_description
1 polymer ?
#
loop_
_entity_poly.entity_id
_entity_poly.type
_entity_poly.pdbx_seq_one_letter_code
_entity_poly.pdbx_strand_id
1 'polypeptide(L)'
;MEGQDLTGFTVEATDGTIGQVDRQADDVGMRHLVVDTGVWVFGKSVLIPVGVITGIDTQARQITLACTKEEVKAAPLFRTDSETLDPEYLGSVGAYYRELPRDRTE
;
A
#
# COMPACT_ATOMS: atom_id res chain seq x y z
N MET A 1 -21.26 7.27 5.28
CA MET A 1 -21.16 7.57 3.84
C MET A 1 -19.98 6.75 3.36
N GLU A 2 -20.28 5.74 2.57
CA GLU A 2 -19.43 4.58 2.29
C GLU A 2 -18.09 4.98 1.68
N GLY A 3 -17.00 4.69 2.40
CA GLY A 3 -15.68 4.60 1.79
C GLY A 3 -15.76 3.54 0.70
N GLN A 4 -15.27 3.86 -0.49
CA GLN A 4 -15.19 2.90 -1.59
C GLN A 4 -14.36 1.73 -1.08
N ASP A 5 -15.01 0.61 -0.79
CA ASP A 5 -14.38 -0.54 -0.17
C ASP A 5 -13.45 -1.18 -1.21
N LEU A 6 -12.16 -0.80 -1.16
CA LEU A 6 -11.12 -1.36 -2.01
C LEU A 6 -10.67 -2.74 -1.51
N THR A 7 -11.32 -3.28 -0.48
CA THR A 7 -11.02 -4.61 0.06
C THR A 7 -11.24 -5.69 -1.00
N GLY A 8 -10.28 -6.61 -1.10
CA GLY A 8 -10.26 -7.66 -2.11
C GLY A 8 -9.77 -7.21 -3.49
N PHE A 9 -9.31 -5.96 -3.64
CA PHE A 9 -8.64 -5.55 -4.87
C PHE A 9 -7.25 -6.15 -4.94
N THR A 10 -6.84 -6.58 -6.13
CA THR A 10 -5.50 -7.10 -6.39
C THR A 10 -4.52 -5.95 -6.52
N VAL A 11 -3.44 -5.96 -5.75
CA VAL A 11 -2.41 -4.94 -5.78
C VAL A 11 -1.26 -5.43 -6.65
N GLU A 12 -1.01 -4.69 -7.73
CA GLU A 12 0.09 -4.91 -8.65
C GLU A 12 1.13 -3.81 -8.54
N ALA A 13 2.37 -4.21 -8.36
CA ALA A 13 3.53 -3.36 -8.55
C ALA A 13 3.94 -3.34 -10.02
N THR A 14 4.84 -2.42 -10.37
CA THR A 14 5.41 -2.32 -11.71
C THR A 14 6.14 -3.60 -12.17
N ASP A 15 6.67 -4.37 -11.22
CA ASP A 15 7.37 -5.65 -11.46
C ASP A 15 6.45 -6.88 -11.26
N GLY A 16 5.18 -6.68 -10.92
CA GLY A 16 4.18 -7.74 -10.83
C GLY A 16 3.35 -7.73 -9.55
N THR A 17 2.55 -8.77 -9.35
CA THR A 17 1.55 -8.82 -8.29
C THR A 17 2.17 -8.91 -6.89
N ILE A 18 1.73 -8.01 -6.00
CA ILE A 18 2.14 -7.95 -4.58
C ILE A 18 1.22 -8.84 -3.74
N GLY A 19 -0.08 -8.75 -3.96
CA GLY A 19 -1.08 -9.33 -3.08
C GLY A 19 -2.47 -8.73 -3.26
N GLN A 20 -3.27 -8.73 -2.20
CA GLN A 20 -4.64 -8.20 -2.22
C GLN A 20 -4.90 -7.28 -1.03
N VAL A 21 -5.76 -6.27 -1.21
CA VAL A 21 -6.16 -5.37 -0.13
C VAL A 21 -6.97 -6.18 0.90
N ASP A 22 -6.46 -6.24 2.13
CA ASP A 22 -7.16 -6.83 3.27
C ASP A 22 -8.11 -5.83 3.93
N ARG A 23 -7.68 -4.56 4.06
CA ARG A 23 -8.47 -3.49 4.65
C ARG A 23 -8.03 -2.11 4.16
N GLN A 24 -8.97 -1.18 4.04
CA GLN A 24 -8.69 0.24 3.90
C GLN A 24 -8.89 0.99 5.22
N ALA A 25 -7.94 1.84 5.58
CA ALA A 25 -8.07 2.80 6.66
C ALA A 25 -8.13 4.24 6.09
N ASP A 26 -9.28 4.89 6.27
CA ASP A 26 -9.51 6.29 5.90
C ASP A 26 -9.60 7.22 7.12
N ASP A 27 -9.28 6.72 8.32
CA ASP A 27 -9.51 7.48 9.56
C ASP A 27 -8.52 8.63 9.76
N VAL A 28 -8.90 9.59 10.61
CA VAL A 28 -8.43 10.98 10.72
C VAL A 28 -6.91 11.06 10.90
N GLY A 29 -6.17 11.04 9.80
CA GLY A 29 -4.71 11.18 9.80
C GLY A 29 -4.11 10.99 8.41
N MET A 30 -4.13 9.75 7.90
CA MET A 30 -3.55 9.41 6.60
C MET A 30 -4.29 8.24 5.98
N ARG A 31 -4.72 8.39 4.72
CA ARG A 31 -5.38 7.31 3.97
C ARG A 31 -4.37 6.25 3.55
N HIS A 32 -4.56 5.03 4.04
CA HIS A 32 -3.69 3.90 3.74
C HIS A 32 -4.47 2.61 3.53
N LEU A 33 -3.89 1.72 2.74
CA LEU A 33 -4.39 0.40 2.43
C LEU A 33 -3.50 -0.64 3.11
N VAL A 34 -4.11 -1.55 3.85
CA VAL A 34 -3.47 -2.75 4.35
C VAL A 34 -3.61 -3.82 3.28
N VAL A 35 -2.48 -4.25 2.72
CA VAL A 35 -2.42 -5.24 1.65
C VAL A 35 -1.82 -6.51 2.21
N ASP A 36 -2.54 -7.63 2.11
CA ASP A 36 -1.99 -8.94 2.39
C ASP A 36 -1.09 -9.38 1.24
N THR A 37 0.19 -9.62 1.53
CA THR A 37 1.18 -10.09 0.53
C THR A 37 1.32 -11.62 0.54
N GLY A 38 0.58 -12.32 1.40
CA GLY A 38 0.69 -13.75 1.60
C GLY A 38 2.14 -14.23 1.68
N VAL A 39 2.51 -15.20 0.85
CA VAL A 39 3.82 -15.88 0.88
C VAL A 39 4.99 -14.97 0.47
N TRP A 40 4.70 -13.82 -0.16
CA TRP A 40 5.72 -12.96 -0.76
C TRP A 40 6.60 -12.25 0.28
N VAL A 41 6.02 -11.87 1.42
CA VAL A 41 6.72 -11.27 2.57
C VAL A 41 6.43 -12.05 3.87
N PHE A 42 6.62 -13.36 3.84
CA PHE A 42 6.50 -14.23 5.04
C PHE A 42 5.10 -14.18 5.71
N GLY A 43 4.03 -13.92 4.94
CA GLY A 43 2.67 -13.81 5.47
C GLY A 43 2.40 -12.50 6.20
N LYS A 44 3.14 -11.43 5.90
CA LYS A 44 2.90 -10.11 6.51
C LYS A 44 2.08 -9.23 5.60
N SER A 45 1.19 -8.47 6.20
CA SER A 45 0.51 -7.38 5.54
C SER A 45 1.47 -6.20 5.38
N VAL A 46 1.26 -5.37 4.36
CA VAL A 46 2.03 -4.15 4.10
C VAL A 46 1.10 -2.96 4.05
N LEU A 47 1.60 -1.81 4.50
CA LEU A 47 0.85 -0.57 4.56
C LEU A 47 1.21 0.29 3.34
N ILE A 48 0.26 0.44 2.43
CA ILE A 48 0.42 1.19 1.19
C ILE A 48 -0.36 2.51 1.31
N PRO A 49 0.31 3.67 1.34
CA PRO A 49 -0.39 4.94 1.31
C PRO A 49 -1.05 5.16 -0.06
N VAL A 50 -2.25 5.75 -0.09
CA VAL A 50 -2.95 5.99 -1.37
C VAL A 50 -2.19 6.90 -2.33
N GLY A 51 -1.20 7.65 -1.84
CA GLY A 51 -0.36 8.56 -2.63
C GLY A 51 0.63 7.88 -3.58
N VAL A 52 0.83 6.55 -3.48
CA VAL A 52 1.69 5.78 -4.42
C VAL A 52 0.93 4.97 -5.45
N ILE A 53 -0.40 5.00 -5.37
CA ILE A 53 -1.27 4.37 -6.34
C ILE A 53 -1.22 5.19 -7.64
N THR A 54 -0.83 4.55 -8.74
CA THR A 54 -0.78 5.19 -10.07
C THR A 54 -2.08 5.01 -10.84
N GLY A 55 -2.79 3.92 -10.59
CA GLY A 55 -4.05 3.61 -11.24
C GLY A 55 -4.91 2.69 -10.38
N ILE A 56 -6.23 2.88 -10.47
CA ILE A 56 -7.21 2.00 -9.84
C ILE A 56 -8.17 1.54 -10.93
N ASP A 57 -8.12 0.26 -11.25
CA ASP A 57 -9.03 -0.41 -12.17
C ASP A 57 -10.19 -1.01 -11.36
N THR A 58 -11.27 -0.25 -11.23
CA THR A 58 -12.47 -0.71 -10.51
C THR A 58 -13.21 -1.83 -11.25
N GLN A 59 -13.08 -1.91 -12.58
CA GLN A 59 -13.68 -2.99 -13.38
C GLN A 59 -12.98 -4.32 -13.16
N ALA A 60 -11.64 -4.34 -13.17
CA ALA A 60 -10.85 -5.53 -12.91
C ALA A 60 -10.62 -5.78 -11.41
N ARG A 61 -11.00 -4.82 -10.54
CA ARG A 61 -10.68 -4.78 -9.11
C ARG A 61 -9.18 -4.90 -8.86
N GLN A 62 -8.43 -4.05 -9.54
CA GLN A 62 -6.98 -4.04 -9.50
C GLN A 62 -6.43 -2.65 -9.18
N ILE A 63 -5.35 -2.59 -8.41
CA ILE A 63 -4.67 -1.36 -8.03
C ILE A 63 -3.24 -1.47 -8.53
N THR A 64 -2.82 -0.49 -9.33
CA THR A 64 -1.46 -0.41 -9.85
C THR A 64 -0.67 0.60 -9.01
N LEU A 65 0.50 0.21 -8.54
CA LEU A 65 1.41 1.04 -7.77
C LEU A 65 2.55 1.57 -8.65
N ALA A 66 3.08 2.75 -8.30
CA ALA A 66 4.30 3.31 -8.89
C ALA A 66 5.59 2.69 -8.32
N CYS A 67 5.47 1.66 -7.50
CA CYS A 67 6.58 1.05 -6.80
C CYS A 67 6.77 -0.39 -7.28
N THR A 68 8.01 -0.86 -7.23
CA THR A 68 8.36 -2.26 -7.41
C THR A 68 8.11 -3.05 -6.14
N LYS A 69 8.05 -4.38 -6.29
CA LYS A 69 7.88 -5.26 -5.15
C LYS A 69 9.07 -5.23 -4.18
N GLU A 70 10.28 -4.95 -4.69
CA GLU A 70 11.46 -4.74 -3.85
C GLU A 70 11.37 -3.45 -3.02
N GLU A 71 10.85 -2.36 -3.59
CA GLU A 71 10.64 -1.11 -2.85
C GLU A 71 9.60 -1.26 -1.74
N VAL A 72 8.53 -2.04 -1.99
CA VAL A 72 7.54 -2.39 -0.97
C VAL A 72 8.17 -3.24 0.13
N LYS A 73 9.09 -4.14 -0.21
CA LYS A 73 9.85 -4.93 0.77
C LYS A 73 10.87 -4.11 1.55
N ALA A 74 11.43 -3.07 0.94
CA ALA A 74 12.34 -2.12 1.56
C ALA A 74 11.62 -1.05 2.39
N ALA A 75 10.30 -0.90 2.22
CA ALA A 75 9.47 -0.04 3.03
C ALA A 75 9.46 -0.48 4.51
N PRO A 76 9.13 0.43 5.43
CA PRO A 76 9.05 0.10 6.85
C PRO A 76 8.07 -1.05 7.06
N LEU A 77 8.59 -2.19 7.51
CA LEU A 77 7.82 -3.41 7.67
C LEU A 77 6.65 -3.18 8.62
N PHE A 78 5.43 -3.39 8.12
CA PHE A 78 4.26 -3.45 8.96
C PHE A 78 4.27 -4.76 9.74
N ARG A 79 4.43 -4.69 11.06
CA ARG A 79 4.50 -5.86 11.95
C ARG A 79 3.20 -6.11 12.68
N THR A 80 2.45 -5.07 13.03
CA THR A 80 1.28 -5.19 13.92
C THR A 80 0.33 -4.04 13.70
N ASP A 81 -0.98 -4.30 13.83
CA ASP A 81 -2.07 -3.32 13.73
C ASP A 81 -1.83 -2.07 14.60
N SER A 82 -1.19 -2.23 15.76
CA SER A 82 -0.78 -1.12 16.62
C SER A 82 0.07 -0.06 15.91
N GLU A 83 0.88 -0.43 14.91
CA GLU A 83 1.68 0.54 14.14
C GLU A 83 0.81 1.42 13.24
N THR A 84 -0.41 0.98 12.86
CA THR A 84 -1.38 1.86 12.18
C THR A 84 -1.91 2.96 13.09
N LEU A 85 -1.76 2.81 14.41
CA LEU A 85 -2.17 3.80 15.40
C LEU A 85 -1.02 4.77 15.75
N ASP A 86 0.19 4.48 15.31
CA ASP A 86 1.38 5.30 15.56
C ASP A 86 1.54 6.39 14.47
N PRO A 87 1.29 7.68 14.81
CA PRO A 87 1.37 8.76 13.82
C PRO A 87 2.80 8.98 13.31
N GLU A 88 3.82 8.69 14.11
CA GLU A 88 5.23 8.77 13.71
C GLU A 88 5.58 7.69 12.67
N TYR A 89 5.05 6.48 12.84
CA TYR A 89 5.21 5.38 11.89
C TYR A 89 4.49 5.70 10.58
N LEU A 90 3.22 6.11 10.63
CA LEU A 90 2.45 6.54 9.46
C LEU A 90 3.16 7.68 8.71
N GLY A 91 3.69 8.66 9.44
CA GLY A 91 4.46 9.77 8.88
C GLY A 91 5.74 9.30 8.19
N SER A 92 6.48 8.37 8.80
CA SER A 92 7.72 7.81 8.24
C SER A 92 7.46 6.95 7.01
N VAL A 93 6.41 6.11 7.04
CA VAL A 93 5.97 5.31 5.90
C VAL A 93 5.57 6.24 4.75
N GLY A 94 4.71 7.23 5.02
CA GLY A 94 4.31 8.22 4.03
C GLY A 94 5.47 9.02 3.45
N ALA A 95 6.46 9.39 4.28
CA ALA A 95 7.67 10.07 3.83
C ALA A 95 8.53 9.17 2.94
N TYR A 96 8.79 7.93 3.36
CA TYR A 96 9.52 6.93 2.59
C TYR A 96 8.91 6.74 1.21
N TYR A 97 7.60 6.48 1.14
CA TYR A 97 6.89 6.31 -0.12
C TYR A 97 6.81 7.58 -0.98
N ARG A 98 6.92 8.77 -0.37
CA ARG A 98 7.00 10.05 -1.09
C ARG A 98 8.40 10.32 -1.64
N GLU A 99 9.43 9.87 -0.93
CA GLU A 99 10.84 9.98 -1.30
C GLU A 99 11.30 8.87 -2.26
N LEU A 100 10.53 7.77 -2.38
CA LEU A 100 10.75 6.79 -3.43
C LEU A 100 10.81 7.53 -4.77
N PRO A 101 11.80 7.22 -5.63
CA PRO A 101 11.90 7.79 -6.95
C PRO A 101 10.62 7.39 -7.67
N ARG A 102 9.65 8.31 -7.74
CA ARG A 102 8.52 8.18 -8.64
C ARG A 102 9.18 8.13 -9.99
N ASP A 103 9.24 6.95 -10.60
CA ASP A 103 9.90 6.76 -11.88
C ASP A 103 9.39 7.86 -12.79
N ARG A 104 10.30 8.79 -13.04
CA ARG A 104 10.04 10.01 -13.77
C ARG A 104 10.25 9.55 -15.18
N THR A 105 9.19 9.00 -15.77
CA THR A 105 9.17 8.77 -17.20
C THR A 105 9.18 10.15 -17.86
N GLU A 106 10.36 10.72 -18.04
CA GLU A 106 10.66 11.83 -18.98
C GLU A 106 10.90 11.25 -20.37
#